data_AF-A0A6G1JPZ8-F1
#
_entry.id   AF-A0A6G1JPZ8-F1
#
_cell.length_a   1.000
_cell.length_b   1.000
_cell.length_c   1.000
_cell.angle_alpha   90.00
_cell.angle_beta   90.00
_cell.angle_gamma   90.00
#
_symmetry.space_group_name_H-M   'P 1'
#
loop_
_entity.id
_entity.type
_entity.pdbx_description
1 polymer ?
#
loop_
_entity_poly.entity_id
_entity_poly.type
_entity_poly.pdbx_seq_one_letter_code
_entity_poly.pdbx_strand_id
1 'polypeptide(L)'
;MANPQTLAKHYARLLSLWPKDALRPNLPFTKTIEYRALAFGLKPETAAESTKTTDVKKTAAPYKPGDARVELANVNALFLLLEDKFKRKHLLPPEALKPTSNPGHYDRLMEEIERAPKKSWWSAKVDEWKMKIRWK
;
A
#
# COMPACT_ATOMS: atom_id res chain seq x y z
N MET A 1 -30.23 -3.30 4.66
CA MET A 1 -29.14 -3.00 5.62
C MET A 1 -27.89 -3.71 5.13
N ALA A 2 -26.72 -3.08 5.11
CA ALA A 2 -25.50 -3.77 4.69
C ALA A 2 -25.15 -4.84 5.73
N ASN A 3 -24.98 -6.08 5.30
CA ASN A 3 -24.75 -7.22 6.18
C ASN A 3 -23.24 -7.29 6.53
N PRO A 4 -22.85 -7.42 7.81
CA PRO A 4 -21.45 -7.56 8.19
C PRO A 4 -20.75 -8.73 7.47
N GLN A 5 -21.45 -9.83 7.18
CA GLN A 5 -20.89 -10.95 6.43
C GLN A 5 -20.58 -10.61 4.97
N THR A 6 -21.38 -9.75 4.33
CA THR A 6 -21.10 -9.31 2.96
C THR A 6 -19.89 -8.38 2.93
N LEU A 7 -19.76 -7.50 3.92
CA LEU A 7 -18.58 -6.63 4.07
C LEU A 7 -17.31 -7.44 4.28
N ALA A 8 -17.34 -8.46 5.15
CA ALA A 8 -16.22 -9.38 5.34
C ALA A 8 -15.78 -10.02 4.02
N LYS A 9 -16.72 -10.51 3.19
CA LYS A 9 -16.39 -11.08 1.87
C LYS A 9 -15.75 -10.06 0.93
N HIS A 10 -16.23 -8.82 0.92
CA HIS A 10 -15.65 -7.75 0.10
C HIS A 10 -14.23 -7.41 0.53
N TYR A 11 -13.97 -7.31 1.84
CA TYR A 11 -12.62 -7.07 2.35
C TYR A 11 -11.67 -8.23 2.05
N ALA A 12 -12.11 -9.48 2.16
CA ALA A 12 -11.31 -10.64 1.78
C ALA A 12 -10.92 -10.60 0.30
N ARG A 13 -11.87 -10.23 -0.57
CA ARG A 13 -11.60 -10.04 -2.00
C ARG A 13 -10.67 -8.85 -2.28
N LEU A 14 -10.80 -7.76 -1.53
CA LEU A 14 -9.87 -6.63 -1.65
C LEU A 14 -8.46 -7.05 -1.28
N LEU A 15 -8.27 -7.77 -0.17
CA LEU A 15 -6.95 -8.24 0.26
C LEU A 15 -6.29 -9.17 -0.76
N SER A 16 -7.05 -10.04 -1.42
CA SER A 16 -6.50 -10.94 -2.44
C SER A 16 -6.13 -10.24 -3.75
N LEU A 17 -6.87 -9.19 -4.12
CA LEU A 17 -6.64 -8.46 -5.37
C LEU A 17 -5.70 -7.26 -5.21
N TRP A 18 -5.47 -6.77 -3.98
CA TRP A 18 -4.69 -5.57 -3.77
C TRP A 18 -3.23 -5.77 -4.18
N PRO A 19 -2.63 -4.85 -4.96
CA PRO A 19 -1.25 -4.99 -5.39
C PRO A 19 -0.28 -4.90 -4.21
N LYS A 20 0.87 -5.59 -4.33
CA LYS A 20 1.96 -5.52 -3.36
C LYS A 20 2.67 -4.17 -3.48
N ASP A 21 2.73 -3.41 -2.39
CA ASP A 21 3.43 -2.12 -2.31
C ASP A 21 4.94 -2.36 -2.08
N ALA A 22 5.74 -2.26 -3.13
CA ALA A 22 7.18 -2.49 -3.07
C ALA A 22 7.96 -1.32 -2.42
N LEU A 23 7.38 -0.11 -2.39
CA LEU A 23 8.05 1.08 -1.87
C LEU A 23 7.95 1.17 -0.35
N ARG A 24 6.93 0.55 0.24
CA ARG A 24 6.68 0.58 1.69
C ARG A 24 6.43 -0.82 2.24
N PRO A 25 7.46 -1.69 2.27
CA PRO A 25 7.32 -3.08 2.70
C PRO A 25 6.86 -3.22 4.16
N ASN A 26 7.22 -2.28 5.04
CA ASN A 26 6.87 -2.31 6.46
C ASN A 26 5.50 -1.70 6.79
N LEU A 27 4.92 -0.94 5.85
CA LEU A 27 3.65 -0.25 6.05
C LEU A 27 2.75 -0.36 4.81
N PRO A 28 2.47 -1.59 4.32
CA PRO A 28 1.65 -1.74 3.14
C PRO A 28 0.20 -1.41 3.48
N PHE A 29 -0.51 -0.84 2.51
CA PHE A 29 -1.91 -0.46 2.68
C PHE A 29 -2.81 -1.65 3.05
N THR A 30 -2.44 -2.87 2.65
CA THR A 30 -3.11 -4.12 3.03
C THR A 30 -3.26 -4.26 4.54
N LYS A 31 -2.27 -3.82 5.35
CA LYS A 31 -2.37 -3.83 6.82
C LYS A 31 -3.52 -2.98 7.34
N THR A 32 -3.80 -1.86 6.69
CA THR A 32 -4.92 -0.99 7.07
C THR A 32 -6.26 -1.60 6.70
N ILE A 33 -6.33 -2.30 5.56
CA ILE A 33 -7.52 -3.04 5.12
C ILE A 33 -7.77 -4.21 6.10
N GLU A 34 -6.74 -5.00 6.42
CA GLU A 34 -6.81 -6.07 7.42
C GLU A 34 -7.31 -5.54 8.76
N TYR A 35 -6.71 -4.45 9.25
CA TYR A 35 -7.08 -3.85 10.52
C TYR A 35 -8.55 -3.43 10.59
N ARG A 36 -9.10 -2.86 9.50
CA ARG A 36 -10.53 -2.54 9.41
C ARG A 36 -11.39 -3.80 9.28
N ALA A 37 -10.92 -4.80 8.55
CA ALA A 37 -11.61 -6.06 8.34
C ALA A 37 -11.80 -6.88 9.62
N LEU A 38 -10.92 -6.71 10.63
CA LEU A 38 -11.06 -7.32 11.96
C LEU A 38 -12.41 -7.01 12.60
N ALA A 39 -12.94 -5.79 12.40
CA ALA A 39 -14.22 -5.37 12.94
C ALA A 39 -15.41 -6.16 12.35
N PHE A 40 -15.22 -6.83 11.21
CA PHE A 40 -16.22 -7.64 10.52
C PHE A 40 -15.96 -9.15 10.64
N GLY A 41 -15.05 -9.56 11.51
CA GLY A 41 -14.80 -10.98 11.84
C GLY A 41 -13.82 -11.70 10.90
N LEU A 42 -13.11 -10.98 10.03
CA LEU A 42 -11.99 -11.58 9.29
C LEU A 42 -10.79 -11.78 10.20
N LYS A 43 -10.19 -12.97 10.16
CA LYS A 43 -8.92 -13.25 10.83
C LYS A 43 -7.77 -12.80 9.91
N PRO A 44 -6.72 -12.15 10.44
CA PRO A 44 -5.63 -11.67 9.61
C PRO A 44 -4.84 -12.85 9.02
N GLU A 45 -4.67 -12.87 7.71
CA GLU A 45 -3.90 -13.91 7.01
C GLU A 45 -2.38 -13.66 7.14
N THR A 46 -1.96 -12.44 7.47
CA THR A 46 -0.54 -12.11 7.70
C THR A 46 0.02 -12.60 9.05
N ALA A 47 -0.38 -13.79 9.52
CA ALA A 47 0.30 -14.48 10.62
C ALA A 47 1.49 -15.33 10.14
N ALA A 48 1.68 -15.52 8.83
CA ALA A 48 2.70 -16.45 8.29
C ALA A 48 3.98 -15.79 7.72
N GLU A 49 4.01 -14.48 7.46
CA GLU A 49 5.20 -13.82 6.86
C GLU A 49 5.55 -12.50 7.56
N SER A 50 6.08 -12.57 8.77
CA SER A 50 6.72 -11.41 9.44
C SER A 50 7.78 -11.88 10.42
N THR A 51 8.94 -12.29 9.91
CA THR A 51 10.14 -12.50 10.74
C THR A 51 10.93 -11.19 10.83
N LYS A 52 10.85 -10.55 12.01
CA LYS A 52 11.77 -9.54 12.60
C LYS A 52 11.92 -8.17 11.91
N THR A 53 11.38 -7.11 12.54
CA THR A 53 12.17 -6.08 13.26
C THR A 53 11.29 -5.08 14.03
N THR A 54 11.55 -5.04 15.34
CA THR A 54 11.40 -3.98 16.36
C THR A 54 10.63 -2.68 16.09
N ASP A 55 9.66 -2.45 17.00
CA ASP A 55 9.28 -1.17 17.61
C ASP A 55 8.86 0.00 16.71
N VAL A 56 7.60 -0.06 16.26
CA VAL A 56 6.76 1.15 16.26
C VAL A 56 5.56 0.89 17.17
N LYS A 57 5.59 1.59 18.29
CA LYS A 57 4.54 1.68 19.31
C LYS A 57 3.18 1.93 18.64
N LYS A 58 2.32 0.91 18.71
CA LYS A 58 0.89 0.90 18.37
C LYS A 58 0.14 2.00 19.13
N THR A 59 -0.19 3.11 18.48
CA THR A 59 -1.11 4.14 19.01
C THR A 59 -2.35 4.39 18.13
N ALA A 60 -2.62 3.52 17.15
CA ALA A 60 -3.93 3.54 16.49
C ALA A 60 -4.98 2.88 17.40
N ALA A 61 -5.83 3.71 18.01
CA ALA A 61 -7.01 3.26 18.77
C ALA A 61 -7.85 2.29 17.91
N PRO A 62 -8.40 1.20 18.50
CA PRO A 62 -9.19 0.20 17.77
C PRO A 62 -10.20 0.89 16.86
N TYR A 63 -10.12 0.62 15.55
CA TYR A 63 -11.07 1.14 14.58
C TYR A 63 -12.47 0.71 15.00
N LYS A 64 -13.29 1.70 15.39
CA LYS A 64 -14.69 1.49 15.75
C LYS A 64 -15.48 1.49 14.43
N PRO A 65 -16.09 0.36 14.04
CA PRO A 65 -16.93 0.34 12.85
C PRO A 65 -18.05 1.36 13.04
N GLY A 66 -18.11 2.34 12.13
CA GLY A 66 -19.17 3.34 12.09
C GLY A 66 -20.43 2.77 11.41
N ASP A 67 -21.17 3.65 10.73
CA ASP A 67 -22.35 3.23 9.97
C ASP A 67 -22.02 2.25 8.85
N ALA A 68 -22.76 1.14 8.79
CA ALA A 68 -22.56 0.09 7.77
C ALA A 68 -22.69 0.63 6.33
N ARG A 69 -23.46 1.71 6.12
CA ARG A 69 -23.59 2.39 4.82
C ARG A 69 -22.29 3.10 4.41
N VAL A 70 -21.64 3.76 5.37
CA VAL A 70 -20.37 4.46 5.14
C VAL A 70 -19.28 3.45 4.82
N GLU A 71 -19.25 2.31 5.52
CA GLU A 71 -18.27 1.26 5.24
C GLU A 71 -18.48 0.61 3.87
N LEU A 72 -19.72 0.41 3.44
CA LEU A 72 -20.00 -0.03 2.08
C LEU A 72 -19.48 0.98 1.03
N ALA A 73 -19.66 2.28 1.28
CA ALA A 73 -19.15 3.33 0.39
C ALA A 73 -17.61 3.32 0.33
N ASN A 74 -16.94 3.12 1.47
CA ASN A 74 -15.49 3.00 1.56
C ASN A 74 -14.98 1.79 0.76
N VAL A 75 -15.60 0.63 0.95
CA VAL A 75 -15.28 -0.60 0.20
C VAL A 75 -15.47 -0.40 -1.30
N ASN A 76 -16.56 0.23 -1.70
CA ASN A 76 -16.82 0.54 -3.11
C ASN A 76 -15.75 1.48 -3.67
N ALA A 77 -15.36 2.53 -2.94
CA ALA A 77 -14.30 3.43 -3.35
C ALA A 77 -12.96 2.69 -3.55
N LEU A 78 -12.64 1.71 -2.70
CA LEU A 78 -11.46 0.86 -2.87
C LEU A 78 -11.51 0.03 -4.15
N PHE A 79 -12.67 -0.54 -4.50
CA PHE A 79 -12.83 -1.23 -5.79
C PHE A 79 -12.70 -0.27 -6.98
N LEU A 80 -13.25 0.95 -6.90
CA LEU A 80 -13.09 1.95 -7.95
C LEU A 80 -11.63 2.36 -8.18
N LEU A 81 -10.84 2.42 -7.10
CA LEU A 81 -9.41 2.66 -7.14
C LEU A 81 -8.66 1.47 -7.75
N LEU A 82 -8.99 0.26 -7.33
CA LEU A 82 -8.38 -0.98 -7.84
C LEU A 82 -8.60 -1.17 -9.35
N GLU A 83 -9.77 -0.77 -9.85
CA GLU A 83 -10.11 -0.82 -11.28
C GLU A 83 -9.56 0.36 -12.09
N ASP A 84 -8.79 1.26 -11.47
CA ASP A 84 -8.27 2.49 -12.07
C ASP A 84 -9.38 3.30 -12.79
N LYS A 85 -10.62 3.25 -12.28
CA LYS A 85 -11.78 3.81 -12.99
C LYS A 85 -11.63 5.30 -13.26
N PHE A 86 -11.04 6.04 -12.31
CA PHE A 86 -10.84 7.48 -12.45
C PHE A 86 -9.78 7.82 -13.50
N LYS A 87 -8.71 7.02 -13.60
CA LYS A 87 -7.70 7.15 -14.66
C LYS A 87 -8.33 6.95 -16.05
N ARG A 88 -9.22 5.96 -16.18
CA ARG A 88 -9.93 5.68 -17.43
C ARG A 88 -10.98 6.73 -17.78
N LYS A 89 -11.70 7.24 -16.79
CA LYS A 89 -12.77 8.23 -16.99
C LYS A 89 -12.20 9.62 -17.31
N HIS A 90 -11.11 9.99 -16.66
CA HIS A 90 -10.46 11.29 -16.81
C HIS A 90 -9.09 11.09 -17.44
N LEU A 91 -9.08 10.83 -18.75
CA LEU A 91 -7.84 10.70 -19.51
C LEU A 91 -7.09 12.03 -19.51
N LEU A 92 -5.89 12.01 -18.94
CA LEU A 92 -4.98 13.14 -18.98
C LEU A 92 -4.25 13.15 -20.32
N PRO A 93 -4.12 14.30 -21.00
CA PRO A 93 -3.30 14.38 -22.19
C PRO A 93 -1.85 14.06 -21.79
N PRO A 94 -1.10 13.30 -22.60
CA PRO A 94 0.27 12.89 -22.27
C PRO A 94 1.20 14.08 -22.07
N GLU A 95 0.90 15.22 -22.69
CA GLU A 95 1.63 16.48 -22.53
C GLU A 95 1.46 17.11 -21.14
N ALA A 96 0.34 16.86 -20.43
CA ALA A 96 0.16 17.39 -19.08
C ALA A 96 1.18 16.80 -18.08
N LEU A 97 1.73 15.62 -18.38
CA LEU A 97 2.79 14.98 -17.60
C LEU A 97 4.19 15.29 -18.12
N LYS A 98 4.34 16.25 -19.04
CA LYS A 98 5.64 16.64 -19.61
C LYS A 98 5.84 18.15 -19.45
N PRO A 99 6.46 18.61 -18.34
CA PRO A 99 6.65 20.03 -18.12
C PRO A 99 7.58 20.61 -19.19
N THR A 100 7.29 21.83 -19.64
CA THR A 100 8.05 22.51 -20.72
C THR A 100 9.55 22.61 -20.41
N SER A 101 9.92 22.77 -19.13
CA SER A 101 11.31 22.88 -18.69
C SER A 101 12.10 21.58 -18.76
N ASN A 102 11.45 20.42 -18.62
CA ASN A 102 12.09 19.11 -18.71
C ASN A 102 11.05 18.03 -19.06
N PRO A 103 10.82 17.76 -20.36
CA PRO A 103 9.78 16.84 -20.81
C PRO A 103 9.95 15.41 -20.30
N GLY A 104 11.18 14.98 -19.98
CA GLY A 104 11.49 13.63 -19.50
C GLY A 104 11.58 13.51 -17.97
N HIS A 105 11.16 14.53 -17.22
CA HIS A 105 11.28 14.53 -15.75
C HIS A 105 10.57 13.34 -15.09
N TYR A 106 9.29 13.14 -15.41
CA TYR A 106 8.50 12.08 -14.80
C TYR A 106 8.86 10.69 -15.32
N ASP A 107 9.31 10.56 -16.57
CA ASP A 107 9.79 9.29 -17.11
C ASP A 107 11.01 8.78 -16.34
N ARG A 108 11.99 9.66 -16.09
CA ARG A 108 13.17 9.34 -15.26
C ARG A 108 12.78 9.02 -13.82
N LEU A 109 11.86 9.78 -13.25
CA LEU A 109 11.38 9.56 -11.89
C LEU A 109 10.71 8.19 -11.75
N MET A 110 9.85 7.81 -12.71
CA MET A 110 9.20 6.50 -12.72
C MET A 110 10.23 5.36 -12.85
N GLU A 111 11.23 5.53 -13.73
CA GLU A 111 12.32 4.56 -13.89
C GLU A 111 13.14 4.40 -12.59
N GLU A 112 13.42 5.49 -11.89
CA GLU A 112 14.09 5.48 -10.59
C GLU A 112 13.24 4.76 -9.53
N ILE A 113 11.93 5.04 -9.49
CA ILE A 113 10.97 4.43 -8.56
C ILE A 113 10.86 2.92 -8.81
N GLU A 114 10.80 2.46 -10.06
CA GLU A 114 10.75 1.03 -10.39
C GLU A 114 12.08 0.31 -10.09
N ARG A 115 13.20 1.03 -10.22
CA ARG A 115 14.53 0.52 -9.90
C ARG A 115 14.79 0.50 -8.40
N ALA A 116 14.20 1.40 -7.62
CA ALA A 116 14.36 1.51 -6.17
C ALA A 116 14.08 0.22 -5.37
N PRO A 117 12.97 -0.52 -5.56
CA PRO A 117 12.73 -1.75 -4.80
C PRO A 117 13.71 -2.88 -5.14
N LYS A 118 14.31 -2.85 -6.34
CA LYS A 118 15.39 -3.77 -6.75
C LYS A 118 16.77 -3.28 -6.29
N LYS A 119 16.97 -1.97 -6.14
CA LYS A 119 18.12 -1.32 -5.48
C LYS A 119 17.95 -1.46 -3.98
N SER A 120 18.20 -2.69 -3.56
CA SER A 120 17.94 -3.18 -2.24
C SER A 120 18.37 -2.21 -1.14
N TRP A 121 17.48 -1.98 -0.19
CA TRP A 121 17.81 -1.63 1.19
C TRP A 121 19.02 -2.42 1.77
N TRP A 122 19.33 -3.59 1.19
CA TRP A 122 20.53 -4.39 1.43
C TRP A 122 21.84 -3.78 0.91
N SER A 123 21.88 -3.00 -0.18
CA SER A 123 23.08 -2.23 -0.56
C SER A 123 23.34 -1.10 0.41
N ALA A 124 22.29 -0.39 0.85
CA ALA A 124 22.41 0.63 1.89
C ALA A 124 22.95 0.03 3.21
N LYS A 125 22.52 -1.18 3.58
CA LYS A 125 23.02 -1.90 4.76
C LYS A 125 24.44 -2.45 4.59
N VAL A 126 24.78 -2.95 3.40
CA VAL A 126 26.13 -3.43 3.05
C VAL A 126 27.11 -2.26 2.97
N ASP A 127 26.72 -1.11 2.44
CA ASP A 127 27.52 0.11 2.42
C ASP A 127 27.74 0.64 3.84
N GLU A 128 26.71 0.63 4.70
CA GLU A 128 26.85 0.95 6.12
C GLU A 128 27.83 0.00 6.83
N TRP A 129 27.78 -1.32 6.52
CA TRP A 129 28.70 -2.31 7.07
C TRP A 129 30.14 -2.17 6.54
N LYS A 130 30.29 -1.86 5.25
CA LYS A 130 31.59 -1.67 4.56
C LYS A 130 32.28 -0.38 4.99
N MET A 131 31.52 0.68 5.28
CA MET A 131 32.02 1.91 5.90
C MET A 131 32.46 1.70 7.35
N LYS A 132 31.83 0.77 8.06
CA LYS A 132 32.17 0.41 9.46
C LYS A 132 33.35 -0.57 9.58
N ILE A 133 33.68 -1.28 8.51
CA ILE A 133 34.82 -2.22 8.40
C ILE A 133 36.04 -1.60 7.69
N ARG A 134 35.96 -0.35 7.24
CA ARG A 134 37.16 0.43 6.91
C ARG A 134 37.86 0.82 8.22
N TRP A 135 38.69 -0.09 8.71
CA TRP A 135 39.70 0.18 9.71
C TRP A 135 40.63 1.29 9.19
N LYS A 136 41.15 2.07 10.15
CA LYS A 136 42.12 3.16 10.01
C LYS A 136 43.17 2.94 8.93
#